data_AF-A0A6A6NR94-F1
#
_entry.id   AF-A0A6A6NR94-F1
#
_cell.length_a   1.000
_cell.length_b   1.000
_cell.length_c   1.000
_cell.angle_alpha   90.00
_cell.angle_beta   90.00
_cell.angle_gamma   90.00
#
_symmetry.space_group_name_H-M   'P 1'
#
loop_
_entity.id
_entity.type
_entity.pdbx_description
1 polymer ?
#
loop_
_entity_poly.entity_id
_entity_poly.type
_entity_poly.pdbx_seq_one_letter_code
_entity_poly.pdbx_strand_id
1 'polypeptide(L)'
;MVGSGCFAEESVARSRAAMWQFVMFVEVVGLLESASGRHIQLYAQEPDYFPLDEEFLASFDVIVLKHPAAVDVVSSVTFLFCPFVPWKLMLLFLERGDPSLYIGTNVSELLETMEHVWRAEAAETSGVALTDEIGTGSLDDYRSAARRFLTGRKEYSVPRSDLNVPALHGLKLYWACKPD
;
A
#
# COMPACT_ATOMS: atom_id res chain seq x y z
N MET A 1 -0.38 7.62 -3.39
CA MET A 1 0.70 6.63 -3.40
C MET A 1 1.48 6.73 -2.09
N VAL A 2 1.83 5.61 -1.49
CA VAL A 2 2.69 5.57 -0.30
C VAL A 2 3.79 4.53 -0.51
N GLY A 3 5.02 4.85 -0.09
CA GLY A 3 6.13 3.91 -0.11
C GLY A 3 6.66 3.62 -1.52
N SER A 4 6.70 4.63 -2.38
CA SER A 4 7.22 4.47 -3.75
C SER A 4 8.73 4.23 -3.79
N GLY A 5 9.43 4.47 -2.68
CA GLY A 5 10.87 4.70 -2.69
C GLY A 5 11.23 6.05 -3.30
N CYS A 6 12.53 6.33 -3.33
CA CYS A 6 13.13 7.55 -3.84
C CYS A 6 13.51 7.42 -5.33
N PHE A 7 13.21 8.43 -6.15
CA PHE A 7 13.56 8.45 -7.58
C PHE A 7 15.00 8.91 -7.81
N ALA A 8 15.51 9.79 -6.95
CA ALA A 8 16.87 10.33 -7.00
C ALA A 8 17.92 9.43 -6.31
N GLU A 9 17.58 8.20 -5.95
CA GLU A 9 18.49 7.30 -5.24
C GLU A 9 19.69 6.82 -6.08
N GLU A 10 20.87 6.69 -5.46
CA GLU A 10 22.10 6.23 -6.14
C GLU A 10 21.98 4.82 -6.75
N SER A 11 21.14 3.96 -6.15
CA SER A 11 20.90 2.62 -6.67
C SER A 11 19.99 2.67 -7.88
N VAL A 12 20.56 2.51 -9.08
CA VAL A 12 19.82 2.45 -10.36
C VAL A 12 18.69 1.42 -10.31
N ALA A 13 18.87 0.29 -9.62
CA ALA A 13 17.84 -0.72 -9.51
C ALA A 13 16.64 -0.24 -8.67
N ARG A 14 16.89 0.46 -7.56
CA ARG A 14 15.85 1.00 -6.67
C ARG A 14 15.14 2.20 -7.29
N SER A 15 15.90 3.16 -7.85
CA SER A 15 15.34 4.29 -8.59
C SER A 15 14.47 3.83 -9.78
N ARG A 16 14.92 2.82 -10.53
CA ARG A 16 14.11 2.23 -11.62
C ARG A 16 12.83 1.55 -11.10
N ALA A 17 12.91 0.85 -9.96
CA ALA A 17 11.74 0.25 -9.34
C ALA A 17 10.73 1.31 -8.89
N ALA A 18 11.19 2.37 -8.24
CA ALA A 18 10.37 3.52 -7.84
C ALA A 18 9.68 4.16 -9.05
N MET A 19 10.44 4.39 -10.13
CA MET A 19 9.89 4.96 -11.37
C MET A 19 8.80 4.06 -11.99
N TRP A 20 9.00 2.75 -12.03
CA TRP A 20 7.98 1.83 -12.54
C TRP A 20 6.73 1.81 -11.68
N GLN A 21 6.87 1.89 -10.36
CA GLN A 21 5.73 2.03 -9.45
C GLN A 21 4.97 3.33 -9.70
N PHE A 22 5.69 4.44 -9.93
CA PHE A 22 5.08 5.72 -10.26
C PHE A 22 4.34 5.70 -11.61
N VAL A 23 4.96 5.15 -12.65
CA VAL A 23 4.31 4.97 -13.96
C VAL A 23 3.01 4.19 -13.81
N MET A 24 3.03 3.07 -13.08
CA MET A 24 1.81 2.29 -12.83
C MET A 24 0.76 3.07 -12.05
N PHE A 25 1.17 3.85 -11.05
CA PHE A 25 0.25 4.70 -10.30
C PHE A 25 -0.45 5.71 -11.21
N VAL A 26 0.31 6.43 -12.04
CA VAL A 26 -0.23 7.44 -12.97
C VAL A 26 -1.13 6.80 -14.03
N GLU A 27 -0.75 5.64 -14.57
CA GLU A 27 -1.58 4.90 -15.54
C GLU A 27 -2.93 4.46 -14.94
N VAL A 28 -2.91 3.91 -13.71
CA VAL A 28 -4.16 3.53 -13.02
C VAL A 28 -5.02 4.75 -12.74
N VAL A 29 -4.42 5.87 -12.31
CA VAL A 29 -5.14 7.14 -12.12
C VAL A 29 -5.80 7.58 -13.42
N GLY A 30 -5.08 7.61 -14.53
CA GLY A 30 -5.62 7.99 -15.84
C GLY A 30 -6.81 7.12 -16.27
N LEU A 31 -6.76 5.81 -16.01
CA LEU A 31 -7.88 4.90 -16.25
C LEU A 31 -9.09 5.23 -15.36
N LEU A 32 -8.86 5.53 -14.08
CA LEU A 32 -9.93 5.89 -13.13
C LEU A 32 -10.58 7.23 -13.48
N GLU A 33 -9.79 8.24 -13.85
CA GLU A 33 -10.28 9.53 -14.29
C GLU A 33 -11.08 9.40 -15.58
N SER A 34 -10.57 8.65 -16.56
CA SER A 34 -11.28 8.37 -17.82
C SER A 34 -12.61 7.66 -17.60
N ALA A 35 -12.66 6.68 -16.70
CA ALA A 35 -13.87 5.94 -16.41
C ALA A 35 -14.90 6.73 -15.58
N SER A 36 -14.43 7.62 -14.70
CA SER A 36 -15.30 8.40 -13.81
C SER A 36 -15.69 9.79 -14.36
N GLY A 37 -14.92 10.30 -15.33
CA GLY A 37 -15.05 11.67 -15.84
C GLY A 37 -14.67 12.74 -14.82
N ARG A 38 -13.91 12.39 -13.78
CA ARG A 38 -13.53 13.30 -12.68
C ARG A 38 -12.03 13.32 -12.51
N HIS A 39 -11.50 14.50 -12.22
CA HIS A 39 -10.11 14.67 -11.80
C HIS A 39 -9.89 14.11 -10.38
N ILE A 40 -8.77 13.41 -10.17
CA ILE A 40 -8.40 12.79 -8.90
C ILE A 40 -7.22 13.57 -8.32
N GLN A 41 -7.39 14.13 -7.11
CA GLN A 41 -6.27 14.73 -6.39
C GLN A 41 -5.25 13.66 -5.99
N LEU A 42 -3.98 13.89 -6.34
CA LEU A 42 -2.90 12.97 -6.09
C LEU A 42 -2.11 13.37 -4.85
N TYR A 43 -1.74 12.36 -4.06
CA TYR A 43 -0.89 12.48 -2.88
C TYR A 43 0.23 11.45 -2.94
N ALA A 44 1.42 11.82 -2.48
CA ALA A 44 2.56 10.92 -2.29
C ALA A 44 3.15 11.05 -0.88
N GLN A 45 3.68 9.96 -0.34
CA GLN A 45 4.43 9.98 0.92
C GLN A 45 5.53 8.93 0.90
N GLU A 46 6.76 9.38 1.15
CA GLU A 46 7.97 8.59 1.34
C GLU A 46 8.88 9.34 2.31
N PRO A 47 9.35 8.72 3.42
CA PRO A 47 10.30 9.35 4.33
C PRO A 47 11.59 9.86 3.67
N ASP A 48 12.04 9.20 2.62
CA ASP A 48 13.35 9.41 1.99
C ASP A 48 13.31 10.28 0.72
N TYR A 49 12.25 11.06 0.49
CA TYR A 49 12.23 12.00 -0.65
C TYR A 49 13.27 13.12 -0.48
N PHE A 50 14.02 13.36 -1.56
CA PHE A 50 14.83 14.55 -1.75
C PHE A 50 14.00 15.68 -2.39
N PRO A 51 14.46 16.93 -2.32
CA PRO A 51 13.80 18.05 -3.00
C PRO A 51 13.55 17.81 -4.50
N LEU A 52 14.45 17.09 -5.17
CA LEU A 52 14.26 16.73 -6.58
C LEU A 52 13.09 15.76 -6.80
N ASP A 53 12.85 14.84 -5.85
CA ASP A 53 11.69 13.94 -5.91
C ASP A 53 10.39 14.74 -5.74
N GLU A 54 10.38 15.74 -4.84
CA GLU A 54 9.23 16.61 -4.63
C GLU A 54 8.95 17.49 -5.87
N GLU A 55 9.99 18.07 -6.48
CA GLU A 55 9.87 18.84 -7.72
C GLU A 55 9.35 17.98 -8.88
N PHE A 56 9.88 16.76 -9.01
CA PHE A 56 9.41 15.80 -10.00
C PHE A 56 7.93 15.48 -9.79
N LEU A 57 7.51 15.13 -8.57
CA LEU A 57 6.13 14.81 -8.25
C LEU A 57 5.19 16.01 -8.44
N ALA A 58 5.64 17.22 -8.10
CA ALA A 58 4.88 18.45 -8.32
C ALA A 58 4.58 18.70 -9.80
N SER A 59 5.46 18.27 -10.71
CA SER A 59 5.21 18.40 -12.16
C SER A 59 4.05 17.51 -12.67
N PHE A 60 3.56 16.58 -11.85
CA PHE A 60 2.39 15.74 -12.09
C PHE A 60 1.21 16.09 -11.16
N ASP A 61 1.19 17.29 -10.58
CA ASP A 61 0.16 17.74 -9.63
C ASP A 61 0.00 16.84 -8.39
N VAL A 62 1.09 16.16 -8.00
CA VAL A 62 1.12 15.30 -6.81
C VAL A 62 1.52 16.12 -5.58
N ILE A 63 0.69 16.09 -4.55
CA ILE A 63 0.97 16.73 -3.26
C ILE A 63 1.81 15.76 -2.41
N VAL A 64 3.03 16.15 -2.08
CA VAL A 64 3.88 15.39 -1.14
C VAL A 64 3.45 15.66 0.30
N LEU A 65 3.11 14.59 1.01
CA LEU A 65 2.74 14.60 2.41
C LEU A 65 3.94 14.21 3.28
N LYS A 66 4.11 14.90 4.40
CA LYS A 66 5.12 14.52 5.40
C LYS A 66 4.71 13.23 6.09
N HIS A 67 5.63 12.28 6.23
CA HIS A 67 5.37 11.07 6.99
C HIS A 67 5.00 11.39 8.46
N PRO A 68 3.94 10.79 9.06
CA PRO A 68 3.00 9.80 8.51
C PRO A 68 1.61 10.37 8.07
N ALA A 69 1.51 11.63 7.64
CA ALA A 69 0.25 12.34 7.37
C ALA A 69 -0.63 11.72 6.28
N ALA A 70 -0.10 10.86 5.41
CA ALA A 70 -0.90 10.14 4.43
C ALA A 70 -2.00 9.27 5.08
N VAL A 71 -1.83 8.86 6.33
CA VAL A 71 -2.82 8.08 7.08
C VAL A 71 -4.13 8.86 7.21
N ASP A 72 -4.06 10.17 7.36
CA ASP A 72 -5.22 11.02 7.64
C ASP A 72 -6.07 11.30 6.38
N VAL A 73 -5.53 11.03 5.19
CA VAL A 73 -6.26 11.23 3.92
C VAL A 73 -6.89 9.94 3.38
N VAL A 74 -6.51 8.76 3.88
CA VAL A 74 -7.08 7.48 3.43
C VAL A 74 -8.51 7.33 3.97
N SER A 75 -9.46 7.16 3.05
CA SER A 75 -10.89 7.00 3.38
C SER A 75 -11.63 6.16 2.35
N SER A 76 -12.93 5.92 2.55
CA SER A 76 -13.77 5.14 1.65
C SER A 76 -13.91 5.68 0.23
N VAL A 77 -13.50 6.92 -0.04
CA VAL A 77 -13.48 7.50 -1.39
C VAL A 77 -12.10 7.51 -2.03
N THR A 78 -11.09 6.90 -1.38
CA THR A 78 -9.71 6.90 -1.87
C THR A 78 -9.35 5.66 -2.67
N PHE A 79 -8.45 5.87 -3.62
CA PHE A 79 -7.62 4.83 -4.21
C PHE A 79 -6.26 4.83 -3.50
N LEU A 80 -5.92 3.75 -2.80
CA LEU A 80 -4.64 3.59 -2.11
C LEU A 80 -3.70 2.69 -2.93
N PHE A 81 -2.64 3.29 -3.47
CA PHE A 81 -1.51 2.57 -4.07
C PHE A 81 -0.36 2.51 -3.08
N CYS A 82 -0.02 1.31 -2.60
CA CYS A 82 0.90 1.06 -1.49
C CYS A 82 1.74 -0.22 -1.72
N PRO A 83 2.58 -0.25 -2.77
CA PRO A 83 3.40 -1.41 -3.08
C PRO A 83 4.59 -1.54 -2.10
N PHE A 84 4.84 -2.75 -1.59
CA PHE A 84 6.03 -3.11 -0.80
C PHE A 84 6.33 -2.26 0.46
N VAL A 85 5.35 -1.51 0.96
CA VAL A 85 5.42 -0.89 2.28
C VAL A 85 5.50 -1.98 3.35
N PRO A 86 6.32 -1.81 4.41
CA PRO A 86 6.35 -2.73 5.54
C PRO A 86 4.93 -3.06 6.04
N TRP A 87 4.64 -4.35 6.20
CA TRP A 87 3.28 -4.83 6.41
C TRP A 87 2.56 -4.19 7.60
N LYS A 88 3.28 -3.86 8.69
CA LYS A 88 2.73 -3.15 9.86
C LYS A 88 2.23 -1.75 9.49
N LEU A 89 3.02 -1.02 8.70
CA LEU A 89 2.68 0.33 8.24
C LEU A 89 1.54 0.27 7.21
N MET A 90 1.56 -0.70 6.30
CA MET A 90 0.43 -0.96 5.39
C MET A 90 -0.87 -1.19 6.17
N LEU A 91 -0.85 -2.06 7.19
CA LEU A 91 -2.04 -2.31 8.01
C LEU A 91 -2.50 -1.08 8.79
N LEU A 92 -1.61 -0.18 9.22
CA LEU A 92 -2.00 1.08 9.83
C LEU A 92 -2.87 1.93 8.88
N PHE A 93 -2.55 1.98 7.58
CA PHE A 93 -3.38 2.67 6.59
C PHE A 93 -4.76 1.99 6.41
N LEU A 94 -4.80 0.66 6.46
CA LEU A 94 -6.04 -0.12 6.31
C LEU A 94 -6.87 -0.20 7.60
N GLU A 95 -6.26 0.07 8.75
CA GLU A 95 -6.91 0.15 10.05
C GLU A 95 -7.56 1.51 10.25
N ARG A 96 -6.87 2.59 9.87
CA ARG A 96 -7.38 3.95 10.03
C ARG A 96 -8.26 4.42 8.87
N GLY A 97 -8.05 3.85 7.70
CA GLY A 97 -8.87 4.09 6.50
C GLY A 97 -9.68 2.88 6.05
N ASP A 98 -10.36 3.03 4.92
CA ASP A 98 -11.09 1.95 4.24
C ASP A 98 -11.13 2.18 2.72
N PRO A 99 -9.98 2.25 2.01
CA PRO A 99 -9.91 2.73 0.63
C PRO A 99 -10.84 1.96 -0.32
N SER A 100 -11.60 2.63 -1.19
CA SER A 100 -12.49 1.95 -2.15
C SER A 100 -11.75 0.99 -3.07
N LEU A 101 -10.54 1.37 -3.48
CA LEU A 101 -9.63 0.57 -4.29
C LEU A 101 -8.26 0.57 -3.61
N TYR A 102 -7.64 -0.59 -3.50
CA TYR A 102 -6.30 -0.74 -2.98
C TYR A 102 -5.46 -1.61 -3.92
N ILE A 103 -4.24 -1.17 -4.19
CA ILE A 103 -3.24 -1.92 -4.93
C ILE A 103 -1.96 -1.93 -4.10
N GLY A 104 -1.51 -3.12 -3.73
CA GLY A 104 -0.32 -3.25 -2.90
C GLY A 104 -0.02 -4.69 -2.52
N THR A 105 0.65 -4.84 -1.38
CA THR A 105 0.97 -6.14 -0.78
C THR A 105 -0.27 -7.00 -0.61
N ASN A 106 -0.12 -8.31 -0.82
CA ASN A 106 -1.16 -9.33 -0.68
C ASN A 106 -1.63 -9.47 0.78
N VAL A 107 -2.73 -8.78 1.13
CA VAL A 107 -3.30 -8.77 2.48
C VAL A 107 -3.84 -10.15 2.87
N SER A 108 -4.35 -10.92 1.91
CA SER A 108 -4.93 -12.25 2.13
C SER A 108 -3.84 -13.25 2.56
N GLU A 109 -2.73 -13.30 1.83
CA GLU A 109 -1.56 -14.13 2.17
C GLU A 109 -0.87 -13.68 3.46
N LEU A 110 -0.83 -12.36 3.70
CA LEU A 110 -0.32 -11.83 4.96
C LEU A 110 -1.19 -12.29 6.15
N LEU A 111 -2.52 -12.24 6.03
CA LEU A 111 -3.43 -12.73 7.06
C LEU A 111 -3.24 -14.23 7.32
N GLU A 112 -3.14 -15.04 6.27
CA GLU A 112 -2.85 -16.48 6.41
C GLU A 112 -1.55 -16.71 7.17
N THR A 113 -0.49 -15.99 6.80
CA THR A 113 0.82 -16.06 7.49
C THR A 113 0.70 -15.69 8.97
N MET A 114 0.01 -14.59 9.29
CA MET A 114 -0.23 -14.18 10.68
C MET A 114 -1.05 -15.22 11.46
N GLU A 115 -2.03 -15.86 10.83
CA GLU A 115 -2.81 -16.93 11.47
C GLU A 115 -1.98 -18.17 11.77
N HIS A 116 -1.04 -18.52 10.89
CA HIS A 116 -0.11 -19.63 11.13
C HIS A 116 0.82 -19.34 12.30
N VAL A 117 1.42 -18.15 12.35
CA VAL A 117 2.29 -17.72 13.46
C VAL A 117 1.51 -17.71 14.77
N TRP A 118 0.34 -17.08 14.80
CA TRP A 118 -0.49 -17.00 16.00
C TRP A 118 -0.91 -18.38 16.52
N ARG A 119 -1.24 -19.33 15.63
CA ARG A 119 -1.54 -20.71 16.05
C ARG A 119 -0.33 -21.44 16.63
N ALA A 120 0.86 -21.19 16.09
CA ALA A 120 2.11 -21.76 16.62
C ALA A 120 2.43 -21.17 18.00
N GLU A 121 2.31 -19.85 18.18
CA GLU A 121 2.51 -19.16 19.46
C GLU A 121 1.44 -19.51 20.51
N ALA A 122 0.19 -19.77 20.10
CA ALA A 122 -0.84 -20.25 21.03
C ALA A 122 -0.58 -21.71 21.48
N ALA A 123 0.12 -22.50 20.66
CA ALA A 123 0.51 -23.88 20.98
C ALA A 123 1.80 -23.93 21.83
N GLU A 124 2.70 -22.96 21.67
CA GLU A 124 3.93 -22.82 22.45
C GLU A 124 3.77 -21.68 23.47
N THR A 125 3.54 -21.99 24.76
CA THR A 125 3.43 -20.98 25.82
C THR A 125 4.76 -20.20 25.97
N SER A 126 5.01 -19.18 25.14
CA SER A 126 6.19 -18.33 25.18
C SER A 126 5.90 -17.06 24.38
N GLY A 127 5.52 -16.00 25.08
CA GLY A 127 5.24 -14.70 24.49
C GLY A 127 6.48 -14.09 23.84
N VAL A 128 6.52 -14.08 22.51
CA VAL A 128 7.43 -13.25 21.74
C VAL A 128 6.63 -12.02 21.30
N ALA A 129 6.81 -10.91 22.03
CA ALA A 129 6.25 -9.64 21.63
C ALA A 129 7.03 -9.12 20.41
N LEU A 130 6.39 -9.02 19.25
CA LEU A 130 6.92 -8.36 18.06
C LEU A 130 6.95 -6.83 18.25
N THR A 131 7.74 -6.34 19.19
CA THR A 131 7.99 -4.90 19.34
C THR A 131 8.96 -4.44 18.25
N ASP A 132 8.45 -3.68 17.30
CA ASP A 132 9.28 -2.92 16.35
C ASP A 132 8.60 -1.56 16.17
N GLU A 133 9.40 -0.50 16.05
CA GLU A 133 9.04 0.91 16.35
C GLU A 133 7.99 1.55 15.41
N ILE A 134 7.41 0.79 14.48
CA ILE A 134 6.38 1.26 13.54
C ILE A 134 5.08 0.49 13.82
N GLY A 135 4.30 1.04 14.75
CA GLY A 135 2.98 0.57 15.13
C GLY A 135 2.97 -0.10 16.51
N THR A 136 2.27 0.53 17.46
CA THR A 136 2.11 0.04 18.84
C THR A 136 1.02 -1.05 18.95
N GLY A 137 0.62 -1.66 17.83
CA GLY A 137 -0.48 -2.62 17.77
C GLY A 137 -0.03 -4.03 18.14
N SER A 138 -0.92 -4.81 18.74
CA SER A 138 -0.72 -6.24 18.96
C SER A 138 -0.92 -7.03 17.65
N LEU A 139 -0.40 -8.27 17.59
CA LEU A 139 -0.66 -9.16 16.45
C LEU A 139 -2.16 -9.37 16.20
N ASP A 140 -2.97 -9.38 17.26
CA ASP A 140 -4.43 -9.50 17.15
C ASP A 140 -5.09 -8.24 16.55
N ASP A 141 -4.56 -7.05 16.83
CA ASP A 141 -5.04 -5.81 16.20
C ASP A 141 -4.78 -5.84 14.69
N TYR A 142 -3.57 -6.23 14.28
CA TYR A 142 -3.19 -6.37 12.88
C TYR A 142 -4.03 -7.42 12.13
N ARG A 143 -4.29 -8.57 12.76
CA ARG A 143 -5.16 -9.60 12.20
C ARG A 143 -6.59 -9.10 12.05
N SER A 144 -7.10 -8.38 13.04
CA SER A 144 -8.43 -7.80 13.02
C SER A 144 -8.57 -6.76 11.91
N ALA A 145 -7.58 -5.88 11.73
CA ALA A 145 -7.53 -4.91 10.65
C ALA A 145 -7.53 -5.59 9.27
N ALA A 146 -6.68 -6.60 9.07
CA ALA A 146 -6.63 -7.35 7.82
C ALA A 146 -7.96 -8.06 7.49
N ARG A 147 -8.56 -8.74 8.47
CA ARG A 147 -9.87 -9.41 8.31
C ARG A 147 -10.98 -8.42 7.96
N ARG A 148 -11.03 -7.30 8.67
CA ARG A 148 -12.00 -6.23 8.41
C ARG A 148 -11.83 -5.68 7.00
N PHE A 149 -10.59 -5.39 6.59
CA PHE A 149 -10.30 -4.91 5.25
C PHE A 149 -10.78 -5.89 4.17
N LEU A 150 -10.52 -7.19 4.32
CA LEU A 150 -10.91 -8.20 3.33
C LEU A 150 -12.42 -8.43 3.23
N THR A 151 -13.18 -8.06 4.26
CA THR A 151 -14.63 -8.27 4.30
C THR A 151 -15.35 -7.40 3.27
N GLY A 152 -16.20 -8.01 2.43
CA GLY A 152 -16.98 -7.28 1.42
C GLY A 152 -16.18 -6.81 0.21
N ARG A 153 -14.96 -7.32 0.03
CA ARG A 153 -14.09 -6.97 -1.09
C ARG A 153 -13.91 -8.13 -2.06
N LYS A 154 -13.70 -7.79 -3.32
CA LYS A 154 -13.15 -8.70 -4.32
C LYS A 154 -11.66 -8.45 -4.45
N GLU A 155 -10.95 -9.49 -4.87
CA GLU A 155 -9.51 -9.44 -5.08
C GLU A 155 -9.11 -9.93 -6.47
N TYR A 156 -7.99 -9.43 -6.97
CA TYR A 156 -7.38 -9.86 -8.22
C TYR A 156 -5.86 -9.83 -8.10
N SER A 157 -5.20 -10.93 -8.46
CA SER A 157 -3.74 -10.99 -8.50
C SER A 157 -3.25 -10.31 -9.77
N VAL A 158 -2.34 -9.35 -9.65
CA VAL A 158 -1.70 -8.74 -10.83
C VAL A 158 -0.91 -9.84 -11.55
N PRO A 159 -1.19 -10.13 -12.83
CA PRO A 159 -0.48 -11.16 -13.56
C PRO A 159 0.99 -10.78 -13.70
N ARG A 160 1.85 -11.80 -13.76
CA ARG A 160 3.26 -11.56 -14.09
C ARG A 160 3.35 -10.95 -15.49
N SER A 161 4.03 -9.83 -15.59
CA SER A 161 4.32 -9.19 -16.87
C SER A 161 5.58 -9.80 -17.47
N ASP A 162 5.58 -9.97 -18.79
CA ASP A 162 6.78 -10.36 -19.56
C ASP A 162 7.87 -9.29 -19.52
N LEU A 163 7.56 -8.07 -19.07
CA LEU A 163 8.49 -6.95 -18.96
C LEU A 163 9.53 -7.11 -17.85
N ASN A 164 9.50 -8.23 -17.09
CA ASN A 164 10.40 -8.54 -15.98
C ASN A 164 10.66 -7.31 -15.10
N VAL A 165 9.58 -6.76 -14.53
CA VAL A 165 9.62 -5.64 -13.60
C VAL A 165 9.36 -6.21 -12.20
N PRO A 166 10.41 -6.56 -11.42
CA PRO A 166 10.24 -7.11 -10.07
C PRO A 166 9.39 -6.23 -9.17
N ALA A 167 9.38 -4.92 -9.43
CA ALA A 167 8.60 -3.92 -8.72
C ALA A 167 7.08 -4.07 -8.87
N LEU A 168 6.58 -5.09 -9.59
CA LEU A 168 5.14 -5.39 -9.72
C LEU A 168 4.78 -6.81 -9.29
N HIS A 169 5.77 -7.63 -8.95
CA HIS A 169 5.53 -9.03 -8.60
C HIS A 169 4.84 -9.15 -7.25
N GLY A 170 3.77 -9.93 -7.20
CA GLY A 170 3.04 -10.22 -5.96
C GLY A 170 2.06 -9.13 -5.53
N LEU A 171 1.85 -8.08 -6.33
CA LEU A 171 0.82 -7.09 -6.06
C LEU A 171 -0.58 -7.68 -6.24
N LYS A 172 -1.51 -7.24 -5.39
CA LYS A 172 -2.92 -7.57 -5.44
C LYS A 172 -3.76 -6.30 -5.55
N LEU A 173 -4.83 -6.39 -6.32
CA LEU A 173 -5.92 -5.42 -6.37
C LEU A 173 -7.01 -5.89 -5.40
N TYR A 174 -7.56 -4.95 -4.64
CA TYR A 174 -8.72 -5.15 -3.79
C TYR A 174 -9.70 -4.00 -3.98
N TRP A 175 -10.99 -4.30 -4.17
CA TRP A 175 -12.01 -3.26 -4.31
C TRP A 175 -13.27 -3.59 -3.51
N ALA A 176 -13.85 -2.56 -2.92
CA ALA A 176 -15.11 -2.67 -2.19
C ALA A 176 -16.24 -2.99 -3.17
N CYS A 177 -17.07 -4.00 -2.83
CA CYS A 177 -18.32 -4.22 -3.53
C CYS A 177 -19.36 -3.21 -3.02
N LYS A 178 -20.09 -2.56 -3.93
CA LYS A 178 -21.28 -1.81 -3.50
C LYS A 178 -22.28 -2.80 -2.89
N PRO A 179 -22.96 -2.46 -1.78
CA PRO A 179 -24.15 -3.20 -1.39
C PRO A 179 -25.16 -3.08 -2.55
N ASP A 180 -25.71 -4.23 -2.96
CA ASP A 180 -26.78 -4.32 -3.96
C ASP A 180 -28.05 -3.59 -3.50
#